data_AF-A0A644UN32-F1
#
_entry.id   AF-A0A644UN32-F1
#
_cell.length_a   1.000
_cell.length_b   1.000
_cell.length_c   1.000
_cell.angle_alpha   90.00
_cell.angle_beta   90.00
_cell.angle_gamma   90.00
#
_symmetry.space_group_name_H-M   'P 1'
#
loop_
_entity.id
_entity.type
_entity.pdbx_description
1 polymer ?
#
loop_
_entity_poly.entity_id
_entity_poly.type
_entity_poly.pdbx_seq_one_letter_code
_entity_poly.pdbx_strand_id
1 'polypeptide(L)'
;MRQGTRGGALCLSEPAYTPAEAQPLLAQLLDRLTERSVAPVRLIALASAPLAEAVRQGRLCRELQLRCAGAVIRLPALAERRDEIGPLVQHFARLCAPAGRRPLRFSPAAFEALRRYDWPGNLWEMRDLLTALETGRAEACTRVVEPADLPADIRASTGPTPLRLHESEKTAILNAVAAADGNLSRAARRLGIARSTLYLKLDQYGLRRPPRR
;
A
#
# COMPACT_ATOMS: atom_id res chain seq x y z
N MET A 1 13.26 -43.28 23.87
CA MET A 1 13.48 -42.61 22.56
C MET A 1 12.57 -41.41 22.46
N ARG A 2 13.12 -40.18 22.54
CA ARG A 2 12.36 -38.94 22.37
C ARG A 2 12.07 -38.77 20.88
N GLN A 3 10.82 -39.00 20.46
CA GLN A 3 10.39 -38.59 19.12
C GLN A 3 10.18 -37.08 19.13
N GLY A 4 11.10 -36.35 18.48
CA GLY A 4 10.94 -34.93 18.19
C GLY A 4 9.89 -34.74 17.11
N THR A 5 8.67 -34.44 17.50
CA THR A 5 7.62 -33.98 16.59
C THR A 5 7.97 -32.56 16.13
N ARG A 6 8.15 -32.40 14.81
CA ARG A 6 8.35 -31.10 14.17
C ARG A 6 7.16 -30.19 14.49
N GLY A 7 7.36 -29.17 15.32
CA GLY A 7 6.36 -28.14 15.57
C GLY A 7 6.01 -27.42 14.27
N GLY A 8 4.75 -27.47 13.86
CA GLY A 8 4.24 -26.77 12.67
C GLY A 8 4.16 -25.25 12.88
N ALA A 9 3.80 -24.53 11.82
CA ALA A 9 3.48 -23.10 11.91
C ALA A 9 1.98 -22.89 11.66
N LEU A 10 1.36 -22.02 12.47
CA LEU A 10 0.00 -21.54 12.29
C LEU A 10 0.07 -20.08 11.85
N CYS A 11 -0.46 -19.77 10.68
CA CYS A 11 -0.59 -18.39 10.20
C CYS A 11 -2.00 -17.85 10.50
N LEU A 12 -2.06 -16.71 11.17
CA LEU A 12 -3.28 -15.96 11.43
C LEU A 12 -3.26 -14.66 10.64
N SER A 13 -4.14 -14.54 9.65
CA SER A 13 -4.25 -13.36 8.80
C SER A 13 -5.30 -12.39 9.33
N GLU A 14 -4.95 -11.11 9.46
CA GLU A 14 -5.83 -10.02 9.90
C GLU A 14 -6.63 -10.37 11.17
N PRO A 15 -5.98 -10.62 12.32
CA PRO A 15 -6.68 -10.98 13.55
C PRO A 15 -7.75 -9.96 13.97
N ALA A 16 -7.54 -8.68 13.62
CA ALA A 16 -8.50 -7.59 13.86
C ALA A 16 -9.79 -7.66 13.04
N TYR A 17 -9.88 -8.54 12.03
CA TYR A 17 -11.09 -8.80 11.26
C TYR A 17 -11.88 -10.01 11.78
N THR A 18 -11.37 -10.68 12.81
CA THR A 18 -12.12 -11.74 13.51
C THR A 18 -13.33 -11.10 14.20
N PRO A 19 -14.56 -11.66 14.07
CA PRO A 19 -15.73 -11.15 14.79
C PRO A 19 -15.47 -11.05 16.29
N ALA A 20 -15.89 -9.95 16.93
CA ALA A 20 -15.55 -9.64 18.32
C ALA A 20 -15.86 -10.79 19.30
N GLU A 21 -16.99 -11.48 19.09
CA GLU A 21 -17.44 -12.63 19.89
C GLU A 21 -16.53 -13.85 19.76
N ALA A 22 -15.87 -14.02 18.61
CA ALA A 22 -14.98 -15.15 18.35
C ALA A 22 -13.54 -14.90 18.84
N GLN A 23 -13.17 -13.64 19.11
CA GLN A 23 -11.80 -13.30 19.49
C GLN A 23 -11.34 -13.93 20.82
N PRO A 24 -12.16 -13.97 21.90
CA PRO A 24 -11.78 -14.63 23.14
C PRO A 24 -11.61 -16.15 22.98
N LEU A 25 -12.47 -16.78 22.17
CA LEU A 25 -12.38 -18.21 21.87
C LEU A 25 -11.11 -18.53 21.08
N LEU A 26 -10.79 -17.70 20.08
CA LEU A 26 -9.56 -17.82 19.31
C LEU A 26 -8.33 -17.66 20.20
N ALA A 27 -8.31 -16.68 21.11
CA ALA A 27 -7.21 -16.48 22.05
C ALA A 27 -6.98 -17.72 22.94
N GLN A 28 -8.06 -18.37 23.42
CA GLN A 28 -7.98 -19.59 24.21
C GLN A 28 -7.47 -20.78 23.38
N LEU A 29 -7.89 -20.90 22.12
CA LEU A 29 -7.42 -21.96 21.23
C LEU A 29 -5.93 -21.78 20.91
N LEU A 30 -5.49 -20.56 20.64
CA LEU A 30 -4.08 -20.24 20.41
C LEU A 30 -3.22 -20.62 21.63
N ASP A 31 -3.64 -20.26 22.86
CA ASP A 31 -2.95 -20.67 24.10
C ASP A 31 -2.72 -22.18 24.18
N ARG A 32 -3.75 -22.97 23.84
CA ARG A 32 -3.65 -24.43 23.86
C ARG A 32 -2.66 -24.96 22.82
N LEU A 33 -2.62 -24.36 21.63
CA LEU A 33 -1.79 -24.82 20.52
C LEU A 33 -0.33 -24.37 20.65
N THR A 34 -0.07 -23.18 21.22
CA THR A 34 1.28 -22.60 21.29
C THR A 34 1.99 -22.91 22.60
N GLU A 35 1.28 -23.03 23.73
CA GLU A 35 1.89 -23.18 25.06
C GLU A 35 1.58 -24.53 25.72
N ARG A 36 0.38 -25.08 25.51
CA ARG A 36 -0.07 -26.29 26.22
C ARG A 36 -0.03 -27.58 25.38
N SER A 37 0.50 -27.52 24.16
CA SER A 37 0.60 -28.66 23.26
C SER A 37 1.89 -29.46 23.50
N VAL A 38 1.80 -30.79 23.36
CA VAL A 38 2.96 -31.70 23.38
C VAL A 38 3.94 -31.38 22.23
N ALA A 39 3.44 -30.76 21.16
CA ALA A 39 4.21 -30.21 20.06
C ALA A 39 3.72 -28.78 19.78
N PRO A 40 4.29 -27.75 20.43
CA PRO A 40 3.81 -26.38 20.29
C PRO A 40 4.03 -25.87 18.86
N VAL A 41 3.00 -25.23 18.30
CA VAL A 41 3.08 -24.61 16.98
C VAL A 41 3.62 -23.19 17.08
N ARG A 42 4.37 -22.76 16.05
CA ARG A 42 4.79 -21.36 15.91
C ARG A 42 3.65 -20.53 15.34
N LEU A 43 3.23 -19.50 16.08
CA LEU A 43 2.22 -18.56 15.59
C LEU A 43 2.89 -17.46 14.76
N ILE A 44 2.37 -17.22 13.55
CA ILE A 44 2.73 -16.09 12.69
C ILE A 44 1.46 -15.28 12.46
N ALA A 45 1.41 -14.06 12.97
CA ALA A 45 0.29 -13.15 12.74
C ALA A 45 0.63 -12.14 11.64
N LEU A 46 -0.26 -12.00 10.66
CA LEU A 46 -0.15 -11.02 9.57
C LEU A 46 -1.20 -9.92 9.80
N ALA A 47 -0.80 -8.66 9.71
CA ALA A 47 -1.70 -7.54 9.91
C ALA A 47 -1.34 -6.36 9.00
N SER A 48 -2.35 -5.80 8.36
CA SER A 48 -2.28 -4.60 7.52
C SER A 48 -2.03 -3.30 8.31
N ALA A 49 -2.35 -3.32 9.61
CA ALA A 49 -2.15 -2.20 10.54
C ALA A 49 -1.61 -2.70 11.89
N PRO A 50 -0.95 -1.83 12.68
CA PRO A 50 -0.50 -2.19 14.02
C PRO A 50 -1.64 -2.72 14.90
N LEU A 51 -1.47 -3.90 15.50
CA LEU A 51 -2.50 -4.52 16.34
C LEU A 51 -2.89 -3.67 17.56
N ALA A 52 -1.95 -2.89 18.10
CA ALA A 52 -2.22 -1.95 19.19
C ALA A 52 -3.28 -0.89 18.81
N GLU A 53 -3.26 -0.45 17.55
CA GLU A 53 -4.25 0.51 17.04
C GLU A 53 -5.63 -0.15 16.88
N ALA A 54 -5.67 -1.42 16.46
CA ALA A 54 -6.92 -2.18 16.38
C ALA A 54 -7.57 -2.37 17.78
N VAL A 55 -6.76 -2.53 18.84
CA VAL A 55 -7.25 -2.56 20.22
C VAL A 55 -7.84 -1.21 20.63
N ARG A 56 -7.14 -0.11 20.35
CA ARG A 56 -7.61 1.25 20.66
C ARG A 56 -8.94 1.58 19.96
N GLN A 57 -9.17 1.04 18.78
CA GLN A 57 -10.40 1.20 18.00
C GLN A 57 -11.52 0.22 18.39
N GLY A 58 -11.30 -0.66 19.37
CA GLY A 58 -12.27 -1.68 19.78
C GLY A 58 -12.48 -2.81 18.77
N ARG A 59 -11.65 -2.90 17.73
CA ARG A 59 -11.72 -3.96 16.70
C ARG A 59 -11.00 -5.24 17.12
N LEU A 60 -10.11 -5.16 18.10
CA LEU A 60 -9.34 -6.30 18.62
C LEU A 60 -9.36 -6.31 20.15
N CYS A 61 -9.64 -7.46 20.76
CA CYS A 61 -9.57 -7.63 22.20
C CYS A 61 -8.11 -7.77 22.66
N ARG A 62 -7.86 -7.38 23.91
CA ARG A 62 -6.51 -7.36 24.48
C ARG A 62 -5.94 -8.77 24.61
N GLU A 63 -6.78 -9.77 24.88
CA GLU A 63 -6.39 -11.17 24.99
C GLU A 63 -5.77 -11.68 23.69
N LEU A 64 -6.42 -11.44 22.55
CA LEU A 64 -5.92 -11.90 21.25
C LEU A 64 -4.68 -11.11 20.81
N GLN A 65 -4.63 -9.81 21.12
CA GLN A 65 -3.44 -8.98 20.86
C GLN A 65 -2.22 -9.50 21.62
N LEU A 66 -2.36 -9.86 22.90
CA LEU A 66 -1.27 -10.40 23.70
C LEU A 66 -0.77 -11.74 23.16
N ARG A 67 -1.65 -12.58 22.59
CA ARG A 67 -1.23 -13.85 21.95
C ARG A 67 -0.50 -13.64 20.63
N CYS A 68 -0.83 -12.59 19.90
CA CYS A 68 -0.13 -12.21 18.68
C CYS A 68 1.13 -11.37 18.97
N ALA A 69 1.35 -10.95 20.22
CA ALA A 69 2.51 -10.14 20.60
C ALA A 69 3.77 -11.00 20.60
N GLY A 70 4.77 -10.59 19.81
CA GLY A 70 6.04 -11.29 19.66
C GLY A 70 7.02 -10.44 18.87
N ALA A 71 8.00 -11.08 18.23
CA ALA A 71 8.91 -10.38 17.31
C ALA A 71 8.11 -9.81 16.13
N VAL A 72 8.06 -8.48 16.02
CA VAL A 72 7.32 -7.80 14.95
C VAL A 72 8.27 -7.49 13.80
N ILE A 73 7.99 -8.07 12.63
CA ILE A 73 8.64 -7.71 11.38
C ILE A 73 7.74 -6.71 10.66
N ARG A 74 8.22 -5.47 10.50
CA ARG A 74 7.54 -4.48 9.67
C ARG A 74 7.94 -4.69 8.22
N LEU A 75 6.96 -4.87 7.35
CA LEU A 75 7.17 -4.92 5.91
C LEU A 75 6.93 -3.51 5.35
N PRO A 76 7.97 -2.82 4.85
CA PRO A 76 7.78 -1.50 4.23
C PRO A 76 6.87 -1.59 3.01
N ALA A 77 6.16 -0.50 2.71
CA ALA A 77 5.48 -0.37 1.44
C ALA A 77 6.49 -0.39 0.28
N LEU A 78 6.03 -0.70 -0.92
CA LEU A 78 6.87 -0.69 -2.12
C LEU A 78 7.40 0.72 -2.45
N ALA A 79 6.63 1.76 -2.13
CA ALA A 79 7.05 3.16 -2.24
C ALA A 79 8.30 3.50 -1.42
N GLU A 80 8.51 2.78 -0.30
CA GLU A 80 9.66 2.96 0.59
C GLU A 80 10.89 2.19 0.08
N ARG A 81 10.73 1.33 -0.93
CA ARG A 81 11.75 0.45 -1.50
C ARG A 81 11.84 0.59 -3.01
N ARG A 82 11.96 1.82 -3.49
CA ARG A 82 11.91 2.15 -4.93
C ARG A 82 12.98 1.46 -5.77
N ASP A 83 14.13 1.17 -5.18
CA ASP A 83 15.22 0.47 -5.88
C ASP A 83 14.89 -1.01 -6.15
N GLU A 84 13.95 -1.60 -5.41
CA GLU A 84 13.45 -2.96 -5.65
C GLU A 84 12.41 -3.02 -6.78
N ILE A 85 11.76 -1.89 -7.13
CA ILE A 85 10.72 -1.84 -8.18
C ILE A 85 11.25 -2.41 -9.49
N GLY A 86 12.47 -2.05 -9.87
CA GLY A 86 13.04 -2.49 -11.14
C GLY A 86 13.21 -4.01 -11.26
N PRO A 87 13.96 -4.64 -10.33
CA PRO A 87 14.06 -6.09 -10.25
C PRO A 87 12.69 -6.80 -10.14
N LEU A 88 11.75 -6.24 -9.37
CA LEU A 88 10.41 -6.80 -9.19
C LEU A 88 9.59 -6.76 -10.48
N VAL A 89 9.59 -5.64 -11.21
CA VAL A 89 8.90 -5.53 -12.51
C VAL A 89 9.43 -6.57 -13.48
N GLN A 90 10.75 -6.77 -13.55
CA GLN A 90 11.36 -7.79 -14.42
C GLN A 90 11.01 -9.21 -13.96
N HIS A 91 10.94 -9.44 -12.64
CA HIS A 91 10.54 -10.73 -12.09
C HIS A 91 9.09 -11.06 -12.43
N PHE A 92 8.15 -10.15 -12.15
CA PHE A 92 6.74 -10.37 -12.46
C PHE A 92 6.46 -10.41 -13.96
N ALA A 93 7.14 -9.62 -14.79
CA ALA A 93 7.02 -9.71 -16.25
C ALA A 93 7.41 -11.11 -16.77
N ARG A 94 8.39 -11.76 -16.13
CA ARG A 94 8.74 -13.16 -16.44
C ARG A 94 7.69 -14.15 -15.96
N LEU A 95 7.15 -13.96 -14.76
CA LEU A 95 6.12 -14.85 -14.21
C LEU A 95 4.79 -14.77 -14.98
N CYS A 96 4.43 -13.60 -15.48
CA CYS A 96 3.19 -13.39 -16.23
C CYS A 96 3.31 -13.82 -17.70
N ALA A 97 4.52 -14.02 -18.21
CA ALA A 97 4.75 -14.46 -19.58
C ALA A 97 4.32 -15.94 -19.74
N PRO A 98 3.45 -16.27 -20.71
CA PRO A 98 3.13 -17.65 -21.05
C PRO A 98 4.37 -18.44 -21.47
N ALA A 99 4.32 -19.76 -21.32
CA ALA A 99 5.41 -20.66 -21.74
C ALA A 99 5.80 -20.42 -23.21
N GLY A 100 7.10 -20.26 -23.46
CA GLY A 100 7.64 -20.00 -24.81
C GLY A 100 7.53 -18.55 -25.29
N ARG A 101 6.88 -17.65 -24.53
CA ARG A 101 6.75 -16.23 -24.88
C ARG A 101 7.81 -15.38 -24.19
N ARG A 102 8.31 -14.37 -24.90
CA ARG A 102 9.25 -13.39 -24.31
C ARG A 102 8.52 -12.47 -23.32
N PRO A 103 9.08 -12.20 -22.13
CA PRO A 103 8.52 -11.24 -21.17
C PRO A 103 8.31 -9.85 -21.76
N LEU A 104 7.37 -9.07 -21.19
CA LEU A 104 7.28 -7.63 -21.47
C LEU A 104 8.64 -6.94 -21.34
N ARG A 105 8.91 -6.06 -22.31
CA ARG A 105 10.04 -5.12 -22.26
C ARG A 105 9.46 -3.72 -22.10
N PHE A 106 10.12 -2.89 -21.31
CA PHE A 106 9.66 -1.53 -21.02
C PHE A 106 10.64 -0.54 -21.62
N SER A 107 10.14 0.57 -22.18
CA SER A 107 11.00 1.67 -22.58
C SER A 107 11.58 2.35 -21.33
N PRO A 108 12.72 3.06 -21.42
CA PRO A 108 13.26 3.78 -20.27
C PRO A 108 12.26 4.74 -19.64
N ALA A 109 11.43 5.40 -20.46
CA ALA A 109 10.40 6.33 -19.99
C ALA A 109 9.26 5.60 -19.26
N ALA A 110 8.80 4.45 -19.76
CA ALA A 110 7.78 3.65 -19.09
C ALA A 110 8.30 3.11 -17.75
N PHE A 111 9.55 2.67 -17.72
CA PHE A 111 10.19 2.16 -16.52
C PHE A 111 10.37 3.25 -15.45
N GLU A 112 10.75 4.46 -15.84
CA GLU A 112 10.83 5.61 -14.93
C GLU A 112 9.44 5.97 -14.34
N ALA A 113 8.37 5.87 -15.14
CA ALA A 113 7.00 6.04 -14.63
C ALA A 113 6.67 5.00 -13.54
N LEU A 114 6.95 3.72 -13.81
CA LEU A 114 6.75 2.63 -12.85
C LEU A 114 7.57 2.83 -11.57
N ARG A 115 8.79 3.37 -11.66
CA ARG A 115 9.65 3.63 -10.49
C ARG A 115 9.19 4.81 -9.64
N ARG A 116 8.59 5.83 -10.26
CA ARG A 116 8.11 7.04 -9.58
C ARG A 116 6.73 6.87 -8.97
N TYR A 117 5.93 5.97 -9.50
CA TYR A 117 4.62 5.66 -8.95
C TYR A 117 4.73 5.10 -7.51
N ASP A 118 3.75 5.45 -6.67
CA ASP A 118 3.78 5.13 -5.24
C ASP A 118 3.25 3.72 -4.93
N TRP A 119 2.66 3.03 -5.91
CA TRP A 119 2.15 1.67 -5.75
C TRP A 119 1.26 1.50 -4.50
N PRO A 120 0.12 2.21 -4.41
CA PRO A 120 -0.80 2.09 -3.27
C PRO A 120 -1.26 0.66 -3.02
N GLY A 121 -1.41 -0.16 -4.07
CA GLY A 121 -1.71 -1.59 -3.96
C GLY A 121 -0.47 -2.50 -3.89
N ASN A 122 0.72 -1.92 -3.70
CA ASN A 122 2.00 -2.63 -3.56
C ASN A 122 2.23 -3.67 -4.68
N LEU A 123 2.76 -4.84 -4.33
CA LEU A 123 3.05 -5.93 -5.26
C LEU A 123 1.80 -6.48 -5.96
N TRP A 124 0.63 -6.37 -5.33
CA TRP A 124 -0.63 -6.82 -5.93
C TRP A 124 -0.97 -5.97 -7.16
N GLU A 125 -0.96 -4.65 -7.00
CA GLU A 125 -1.19 -3.71 -8.11
C GLU A 125 -0.14 -3.88 -9.23
N MET A 126 1.13 -4.07 -8.87
CA MET A 126 2.19 -4.33 -9.84
C MET A 126 1.92 -5.61 -10.65
N ARG A 127 1.61 -6.71 -9.98
CA ARG A 127 1.33 -7.98 -10.64
C ARG A 127 0.10 -7.89 -11.54
N ASP A 128 -0.94 -7.23 -11.06
CA ASP A 128 -2.20 -7.09 -11.80
C ASP A 128 -2.01 -6.20 -13.04
N LEU A 129 -1.26 -5.09 -12.93
CA LEU A 129 -0.86 -4.27 -14.06
C LEU A 129 -0.09 -5.08 -15.11
N LEU A 130 0.93 -5.83 -14.69
CA LEU A 130 1.78 -6.60 -15.60
C LEU A 130 1.01 -7.74 -16.27
N THR A 131 0.09 -8.36 -15.54
CA THR A 131 -0.82 -9.36 -16.08
C THR A 131 -1.75 -8.75 -17.12
N ALA A 132 -2.35 -7.59 -16.83
CA ALA A 132 -3.21 -6.89 -17.78
C ALA A 132 -2.48 -6.48 -19.06
N LEU A 133 -1.24 -5.98 -18.93
CA LEU A 133 -0.39 -5.64 -20.07
C LEU A 133 0.00 -6.87 -20.90
N GLU A 134 0.27 -8.02 -20.26
CA GLU A 134 0.54 -9.27 -20.96
C GLU A 134 -0.70 -9.82 -21.68
N THR A 135 -1.87 -9.79 -21.03
CA THR A 135 -3.14 -10.23 -21.62
C THR A 135 -3.56 -9.36 -22.80
N GLY A 136 -3.36 -8.05 -22.72
CA GLY A 136 -3.64 -7.11 -23.81
C GLY A 136 -2.65 -7.19 -24.98
N ARG A 137 -1.58 -7.98 -24.86
CA ARG A 137 -0.54 -8.11 -25.88
C ARG A 137 -0.93 -9.15 -26.94
N ALA A 138 -1.15 -8.70 -28.17
CA ALA A 138 -1.33 -9.59 -29.33
C ALA A 138 -0.15 -10.57 -29.48
N GLU A 139 -0.44 -11.83 -29.85
CA GLU A 139 0.51 -12.95 -29.83
C GLU A 139 1.83 -12.69 -30.57
N ALA A 140 1.77 -11.96 -31.70
CA ALA A 140 2.93 -11.63 -32.53
C ALA A 140 3.71 -10.36 -32.09
N CYS A 141 3.23 -9.62 -31.08
CA CYS A 141 3.85 -8.36 -30.68
C CYS A 141 5.01 -8.57 -29.69
N THR A 142 6.23 -8.35 -30.16
CA THR A 142 7.43 -8.12 -29.30
C THR A 142 7.57 -6.63 -28.97
N ARG A 143 6.43 -5.94 -28.80
CA ARG A 143 6.40 -4.50 -28.63
C ARG A 143 6.94 -4.12 -27.25
N VAL A 144 7.72 -3.06 -27.22
CA VAL A 144 8.17 -2.41 -25.98
C VAL A 144 6.99 -1.62 -25.41
N VAL A 145 6.71 -1.81 -24.12
CA VAL A 145 5.71 -1.05 -23.37
C VAL A 145 6.20 0.39 -23.24
N GLU A 146 5.38 1.32 -23.71
CA GLU A 146 5.63 2.75 -23.65
C GLU A 146 4.77 3.39 -22.55
N PRO A 147 5.07 4.62 -22.11
CA PRO A 147 4.27 5.31 -21.11
C PRO A 147 2.78 5.37 -21.46
N ALA A 148 2.44 5.50 -22.75
CA ALA A 148 1.06 5.60 -23.21
C ALA A 148 0.21 4.35 -22.91
N ASP A 149 0.85 3.19 -22.75
CA ASP A 149 0.20 1.91 -22.43
C ASP A 149 -0.08 1.75 -20.93
N LEU A 150 0.56 2.57 -20.10
CA LEU A 150 0.37 2.53 -18.67
C LEU A 150 -0.92 3.28 -18.28
N PRO A 151 -1.57 2.90 -17.18
CA PRO A 151 -2.69 3.64 -16.61
C PRO A 151 -2.36 5.13 -16.42
N ALA A 152 -3.39 5.98 -16.53
CA ALA A 152 -3.24 7.43 -16.44
C ALA A 152 -2.58 7.88 -15.13
N ASP A 153 -2.85 7.21 -14.02
CA ASP A 153 -2.28 7.54 -12.70
C ASP A 153 -0.77 7.30 -12.66
N ILE A 154 -0.31 6.18 -13.26
CA ILE A 154 1.11 5.86 -13.37
C ILE A 154 1.78 6.82 -14.35
N ARG A 155 1.12 7.16 -15.47
CA ARG A 155 1.62 8.17 -16.40
C ARG A 155 1.76 9.54 -15.75
N ALA A 156 0.81 9.97 -14.93
CA ALA A 156 0.85 11.26 -14.27
C ALA A 156 2.06 11.40 -13.33
N SER A 157 2.62 10.29 -12.84
CA SER A 157 3.85 10.27 -12.05
C SER A 157 5.14 10.59 -12.84
N THR A 158 5.07 10.71 -14.17
CA THR A 158 6.19 11.15 -15.03
C THR A 158 6.43 12.67 -15.02
N GLY A 159 5.60 13.45 -14.31
CA GLY A 159 5.86 14.87 -14.06
C GLY A 159 7.06 15.11 -13.13
N PRO A 160 7.55 16.36 -13.00
CA PRO A 160 8.62 16.69 -12.08
C PRO A 160 8.23 16.28 -10.66
N THR A 161 9.15 15.58 -9.99
CA THR A 161 9.11 14.92 -8.67
C THR A 161 7.90 15.26 -7.76
N PRO A 162 7.15 14.27 -7.22
CA PRO A 162 5.99 14.52 -6.36
C PRO A 162 6.32 15.30 -5.08
N LEU A 163 7.56 15.26 -4.58
CA LEU A 163 8.00 16.14 -3.48
C LEU A 163 8.01 17.62 -3.89
N ARG A 164 8.51 17.95 -5.09
CA ARG A 164 8.49 19.32 -5.61
C ARG A 164 7.10 19.76 -6.01
N LEU A 165 6.26 18.85 -6.51
CA LEU A 165 4.88 19.16 -6.89
C LEU A 165 3.98 19.33 -5.67
N HIS A 166 4.18 18.54 -4.62
CA HIS A 166 3.50 18.70 -3.33
C HIS A 166 3.97 19.97 -2.60
N GLU A 167 5.26 20.27 -2.60
CA GLU A 167 5.79 21.51 -2.02
C GLU A 167 5.37 22.75 -2.81
N SER A 168 5.41 22.71 -4.14
CA SER A 168 4.93 23.82 -4.98
C SER A 168 3.41 23.98 -4.92
N GLU A 169 2.64 22.88 -4.86
CA GLU A 169 1.20 22.92 -4.70
C GLU A 169 0.81 23.43 -3.30
N LYS A 170 1.48 22.94 -2.25
CA LYS A 170 1.32 23.45 -0.88
C LYS A 170 1.64 24.94 -0.82
N THR A 171 2.73 25.37 -1.47
CA THR A 171 3.13 26.79 -1.53
C THR A 171 2.12 27.62 -2.32
N ALA A 172 1.62 27.12 -3.44
CA ALA A 172 0.60 27.79 -4.25
C ALA A 172 -0.73 27.92 -3.49
N ILE A 173 -1.14 26.89 -2.75
CA ILE A 173 -2.33 26.90 -1.89
C ILE A 173 -2.15 27.92 -0.76
N LEU A 174 -1.01 27.92 -0.07
CA LEU A 174 -0.73 28.87 1.00
C LEU A 174 -0.74 30.32 0.49
N ASN A 175 -0.12 30.58 -0.67
CA ASN A 175 -0.10 31.91 -1.28
C ASN A 175 -1.51 32.36 -1.71
N ALA A 176 -2.31 31.45 -2.28
CA ALA A 176 -3.68 31.77 -2.70
C ALA A 176 -4.61 32.02 -1.50
N VAL A 177 -4.43 31.31 -0.39
CA VAL A 177 -5.18 31.52 0.86
C VAL A 177 -4.76 32.83 1.53
N ALA A 178 -3.46 33.12 1.60
CA ALA A 178 -2.93 34.37 2.16
C ALA A 178 -3.40 35.58 1.34
N ALA A 179 -3.28 35.53 0.01
CA ALA A 179 -3.73 36.61 -0.87
C ALA A 179 -5.27 36.74 -0.97
N ALA A 180 -6.02 35.83 -0.35
CA ALA A 180 -7.47 35.88 -0.25
C ALA A 180 -7.94 36.19 1.19
N ASP A 181 -7.04 36.64 2.08
CA ASP A 181 -7.32 36.94 3.49
C ASP A 181 -8.02 35.80 4.23
N GLY A 182 -7.68 34.55 3.92
CA GLY A 182 -8.29 33.36 4.52
C GLY A 182 -9.65 32.96 3.93
N ASN A 183 -10.17 33.68 2.93
CA ASN A 183 -11.42 33.31 2.26
C ASN A 183 -11.20 32.15 1.26
N LEU A 184 -11.50 30.94 1.73
CA LEU A 184 -11.30 29.69 0.97
C LEU A 184 -12.07 29.64 -0.36
N SER A 185 -13.24 30.27 -0.47
CA SER A 185 -14.00 30.33 -1.73
C SER A 185 -13.29 31.17 -2.78
N ARG A 186 -12.68 32.28 -2.34
CA ARG A 186 -11.91 33.18 -3.21
C ARG A 186 -10.56 32.56 -3.58
N ALA A 187 -9.91 31.87 -2.63
CA ALA A 187 -8.68 31.12 -2.88
C ALA A 187 -8.89 29.99 -3.91
N ALA A 188 -9.96 29.19 -3.76
CA ALA A 188 -10.31 28.13 -4.71
C ALA A 188 -10.54 28.67 -6.13
N ARG A 189 -11.23 29.82 -6.25
CA ARG A 189 -11.48 30.49 -7.54
C ARG A 189 -10.19 30.99 -8.19
N ARG A 190 -9.22 31.51 -7.41
CA ARG A 190 -7.91 31.93 -7.92
C ARG A 190 -7.04 30.76 -8.36
N LEU A 191 -7.18 29.61 -7.70
CA LEU A 191 -6.49 28.37 -8.05
C LEU A 191 -7.15 27.59 -9.20
N GLY A 192 -8.33 28.01 -9.66
CA GLY A 192 -9.07 27.32 -10.72
C GLY A 192 -9.63 25.95 -10.31
N ILE A 193 -9.76 25.68 -9.00
CA ILE A 193 -10.23 24.40 -8.47
C ILE A 193 -11.56 24.55 -7.72
N ALA A 194 -12.30 23.45 -7.62
CA ALA A 194 -13.52 23.42 -6.81
C ALA A 194 -13.18 23.63 -5.31
N ARG A 195 -14.11 24.27 -4.59
CA ARG A 195 -13.95 24.53 -3.14
C ARG A 195 -13.76 23.23 -2.34
N SER A 196 -14.46 22.16 -2.72
CA SER A 196 -14.32 20.82 -2.13
C SER A 196 -12.92 20.24 -2.31
N THR A 197 -12.31 20.41 -3.50
CA THR A 197 -10.94 19.99 -3.80
C THR A 197 -9.91 20.74 -2.94
N LEU A 198 -10.10 22.05 -2.74
CA LEU A 198 -9.26 22.84 -1.85
C LEU A 198 -9.38 22.37 -0.38
N TYR A 199 -10.58 22.01 0.07
CA TYR A 199 -10.79 21.47 1.42
C TYR A 199 -10.04 20.16 1.64
N LEU A 200 -10.10 19.23 0.69
CA LEU A 200 -9.40 17.94 0.77
C LEU A 200 -7.88 18.14 0.80
N LYS A 201 -7.34 19.06 -0.03
CA LYS A 201 -5.91 19.36 -0.08
C LYS A 201 -5.39 20.03 1.20
N LEU A 202 -6.17 20.91 1.83
CA LEU A 202 -5.80 21.53 3.11
C LEU A 202 -5.74 20.50 4.25
N ASP A 203 -6.68 19.54 4.26
CA ASP A 203 -6.73 18.45 5.24
C ASP A 203 -5.57 17.47 5.05
N GLN A 204 -5.29 17.11 3.79
CA GLN A 204 -4.14 16.28 3.40
C GLN A 204 -2.79 16.89 3.82
N TYR A 205 -2.68 18.23 3.86
CA TYR A 205 -1.44 18.94 4.21
C TYR A 205 -1.36 19.36 5.70
N GLY A 206 -2.35 18.98 6.51
CA GLY A 206 -2.39 19.31 7.95
C GLY A 206 -2.46 20.81 8.24
N LEU A 207 -2.90 21.62 7.27
CA LEU A 207 -2.94 23.08 7.40
C LEU A 207 -4.21 23.48 8.18
N ARG A 208 -4.03 24.09 9.36
CA ARG A 208 -5.14 24.52 10.22
C ARG A 208 -6.08 25.47 9.48
N ARG A 209 -7.37 25.14 9.51
CA ARG A 209 -8.46 25.99 8.98
C ARG A 209 -8.47 27.34 9.70
N PRO A 210 -8.53 28.48 8.99
CA PRO A 210 -8.92 29.73 9.62
C PRO A 210 -10.39 29.63 10.10
N PRO A 211 -10.73 30.18 11.28
CA PRO A 211 -12.06 30.09 11.84
C PRO A 211 -13.09 30.79 10.94
N ARG A 212 -14.28 30.21 10.83
CA ARG A 212 -15.41 30.85 10.15
C ARG A 212 -15.81 32.12 10.92
N ARG A 213 -15.66 33.29 10.29
CA ARG A 213 -16.46 34.48 10.61
C ARG A 213 -17.67 34.51 9.69
#